data_AF-A0A6N6N886-F1
#
_entry.id   AF-A0A6N6N886-F1
#
_cell.length_a   1.000
_cell.length_b   1.000
_cell.length_c   1.000
_cell.angle_alpha   90.00
_cell.angle_beta   90.00
_cell.angle_gamma   90.00
#
_symmetry.space_group_name_H-M   'P 1'
#
loop_
_entity.id
_entity.type
_entity.pdbx_description
1 polymer ?
#
loop_
_entity_poly.entity_id
_entity_poly.type
_entity_poly.pdbx_seq_one_letter_code
_entity_poly.pdbx_strand_id
1 'polypeptide(L)'
;MRYLKVFVLALFFVVSILFFSQNNQILAQSLVLKLDVPYIAEFRSVPLPLYLLVLGGFLFGSLLTLAYLAADKIKAAKKLRECRTRMNGLEQELNSLRTMPINDESYSSDETAKEGEDAANV
;
A
#
# COMPACT_ATOMS: atom_id res chain seq x y z
N MET A 1 -4.63 12.07 5.89
CA MET A 1 -5.96 12.63 5.55
C MET A 1 -6.44 12.12 4.18
N ARG A 2 -7.12 10.96 4.14
CA ARG A 2 -7.59 10.34 2.88
C ARG A 2 -8.46 11.29 2.04
N TYR A 3 -9.40 11.98 2.70
CA TYR A 3 -10.34 12.88 2.04
C TYR A 3 -9.68 14.15 1.51
N LEU A 4 -8.66 14.67 2.20
CA LEU A 4 -7.90 15.84 1.75
C LEU A 4 -7.16 15.57 0.43
N LYS A 5 -6.54 14.39 0.28
CA LYS A 5 -5.88 13.99 -0.99
C LYS A 5 -6.88 13.95 -2.15
N VAL A 6 -8.07 13.40 -1.92
CA VAL A 6 -9.13 13.33 -2.94
C VAL A 6 -9.71 14.72 -3.24
N PHE A 7 -9.89 15.56 -2.22
CA PHE A 7 -10.37 16.93 -2.38
C PHE A 7 -9.40 17.79 -3.19
N VAL A 8 -8.11 17.73 -2.88
CA VAL A 8 -7.06 18.43 -3.65
C VAL A 8 -7.03 17.94 -5.10
N LEU A 9 -7.18 16.63 -5.32
CA LEU A 9 -7.24 16.06 -6.67
C LEU A 9 -8.48 16.53 -7.44
N ALA A 10 -9.64 16.57 -6.79
CA ALA A 10 -10.88 17.08 -7.40
C ALA A 10 -10.77 18.57 -7.73
N LEU A 11 -10.23 19.37 -6.81
CA LEU A 11 -9.97 20.79 -7.02
C LEU A 11 -9.01 21.01 -8.20
N PHE A 12 -7.93 20.24 -8.27
CA PHE A 12 -7.00 20.26 -9.39
C PHE A 12 -7.71 19.97 -10.72
N PHE A 13 -8.64 19.00 -10.75
CA PHE A 13 -9.43 18.69 -11.94
C PHE A 13 -10.33 19.85 -12.36
N VAL A 14 -11.01 20.49 -11.41
CA VAL A 14 -11.86 21.65 -11.67
C VAL A 14 -11.04 22.81 -12.24
N VAL A 15 -9.91 23.14 -11.61
CA VAL A 15 -9.01 24.19 -12.09
C VAL A 15 -8.48 23.85 -13.48
N SER A 16 -8.12 22.59 -13.74
CA SER A 16 -7.65 22.14 -15.05
C SER A 16 -8.71 22.32 -16.13
N ILE A 17 -9.97 21.96 -15.86
CA ILE A 17 -11.08 22.13 -16.81
C ILE A 17 -11.33 23.63 -17.07
N LEU A 18 -11.34 24.46 -16.03
CA LEU A 18 -11.50 25.90 -16.18
C LEU A 18 -10.36 26.52 -16.99
N PHE A 19 -9.12 26.09 -16.77
CA PHE A 19 -7.96 26.50 -17.56
C PHE A 19 -8.13 26.16 -19.04
N PHE A 20 -8.57 24.95 -19.36
CA PHE A 20 -8.86 24.53 -20.75
C PHE A 20 -9.98 25.37 -21.38
N SER A 21 -11.05 25.60 -20.63
CA SER A 21 -12.20 26.36 -21.12
C SER A 21 -11.84 27.81 -21.43
N GLN A 22 -11.07 28.47 -20.54
CA GLN A 22 -10.64 29.86 -20.72
C GLN A 22 -9.61 30.00 -21.85
N ASN A 23 -8.69 29.05 -21.99
CA ASN A 23 -7.60 29.11 -22.97
C ASN A 23 -7.91 28.37 -24.28
N ASN A 24 -9.18 28.03 -24.54
CA ASN A 24 -9.58 27.21 -25.69
C ASN A 24 -9.10 27.78 -27.03
N GLN A 25 -9.18 29.10 -27.23
CA GLN A 25 -8.69 29.75 -28.45
C GLN A 25 -7.19 29.52 -28.70
N ILE A 26 -6.37 29.52 -27.64
CA ILE A 26 -4.92 29.31 -27.74
C ILE A 26 -4.63 27.82 -27.92
N LEU A 27 -5.38 26.96 -27.23
CA LEU A 27 -5.26 25.50 -27.31
C LEU A 27 -5.76 24.93 -28.66
N ALA A 28 -6.64 25.63 -29.37
CA ALA A 28 -7.10 25.27 -30.69
C ALA A 28 -6.10 25.61 -31.81
N GLN A 29 -5.02 26.33 -31.50
CA GLN A 29 -3.99 26.66 -32.48
C GLN A 29 -3.29 25.39 -32.98
N SER A 30 -3.07 25.34 -34.29
CA SER A 30 -2.37 24.24 -34.95
C SER A 30 -0.88 24.29 -34.60
N LEU A 31 -0.39 23.31 -33.83
CA LEU A 31 1.03 23.12 -33.61
C LEU A 31 1.59 22.18 -34.67
N VAL A 32 2.62 22.64 -35.36
CA VAL A 32 3.46 21.76 -36.17
C VAL A 32 4.70 21.47 -35.35
N LEU A 33 4.79 20.28 -34.75
CA LEU A 33 6.04 19.85 -34.12
C LEU A 33 7.03 19.60 -35.24
N LYS A 34 8.05 20.45 -35.30
CA LYS A 34 9.22 20.29 -36.15
C LYS A 34 10.33 19.71 -35.30
N LEU A 35 10.81 18.54 -35.68
CA LEU A 35 12.07 18.01 -35.15
C LEU A 35 13.13 18.27 -36.21
N ASP A 36 13.90 19.32 -36.00
CA ASP A 36 15.02 19.68 -36.85
C ASP A 36 16.27 18.97 -36.33
N VAL A 37 16.63 17.85 -36.95
CA VAL A 37 17.85 17.11 -36.64
C VAL A 37 18.89 17.56 -37.65
N PRO A 38 19.89 18.38 -37.25
CA PRO A 38 20.86 18.88 -38.20
C PRO A 38 21.58 17.69 -38.87
N TYR A 39 21.64 17.71 -40.21
CA TYR A 39 22.29 16.74 -41.12
C TYR A 39 21.55 15.43 -41.48
N ILE A 40 20.34 15.13 -40.98
CA ILE A 40 19.74 13.78 -41.20
C ILE A 40 18.37 13.82 -41.87
N ALA A 41 17.42 14.63 -41.39
CA ALA A 41 16.12 14.89 -42.03
C ALA A 41 15.28 15.89 -41.22
N GLU A 42 14.46 16.69 -41.90
CA GLU A 42 13.41 17.50 -41.27
C GLU A 42 12.14 16.67 -41.08
N PHE A 43 11.88 16.20 -39.85
CA PHE A 43 10.61 15.54 -39.54
C PHE A 43 9.56 16.59 -39.20
N ARG A 44 8.64 16.82 -40.14
CA ARG A 44 7.42 17.62 -39.92
C ARG A 44 6.27 16.70 -39.55
N SER A 45 5.75 16.87 -38.35
CA SER A 45 4.47 16.26 -37.98
C SER A 45 3.31 16.96 -38.70
N VAL A 46 2.22 16.23 -38.91
CA VAL A 46 0.93 16.79 -39.36
C VAL A 46 0.53 17.88 -38.36
N PRO A 47 -0.04 19.01 -38.81
CA PRO A 47 -0.53 20.06 -37.92
C PRO A 47 -1.54 19.47 -36.93
N LEU A 48 -1.10 19.30 -35.69
CA LEU A 48 -1.91 18.79 -34.60
C LEU A 48 -2.30 19.95 -33.70
N PRO A 49 -3.59 20.15 -33.40
CA PRO A 49 -3.98 21.20 -32.49
C PRO A 49 -3.41 20.96 -31.08
N LEU A 50 -2.96 22.04 -30.43
CA LEU A 50 -2.31 22.00 -29.12
C LEU A 50 -3.11 21.25 -28.05
N TYR A 51 -4.44 21.37 -28.07
CA TYR A 51 -5.30 20.72 -27.10
C TYR A 51 -5.12 19.20 -27.07
N LEU A 52 -4.78 18.55 -28.18
CA LEU A 52 -4.55 17.09 -28.20
C LEU A 52 -3.33 16.69 -27.38
N LEU A 53 -2.25 17.47 -27.45
CA LEU A 53 -1.02 17.20 -26.73
C LEU A 53 -1.20 17.44 -25.23
N VAL A 54 -1.86 18.55 -24.88
CA VAL A 54 -2.17 18.87 -23.48
C VAL A 54 -3.17 17.86 -22.91
N LEU A 55 -4.19 17.45 -23.67
CA LEU A 55 -5.16 16.45 -23.26
C LEU A 55 -4.50 15.08 -23.07
N GLY A 56 -3.60 14.69 -23.99
CA GLY A 56 -2.82 13.46 -23.86
C GLY A 56 -1.94 13.45 -22.61
N GLY A 57 -1.22 14.55 -22.35
CA GLY A 57 -0.42 14.72 -21.14
C GLY A 57 -1.27 14.70 -19.87
N PHE A 58 -2.43 15.36 -19.88
CA PHE A 58 -3.37 15.35 -18.77
C PHE A 58 -3.93 13.94 -18.50
N LEU A 59 -4.27 13.19 -19.56
CA LEU A 59 -4.77 11.83 -19.44
C LEU A 59 -3.70 10.91 -18.83
N PHE A 60 -2.45 11.03 -19.30
CA PHE A 60 -1.33 10.25 -18.78
C PHE A 60 -1.03 10.61 -17.33
N GLY A 61 -0.99 11.90 -17.01
CA GLY A 61 -0.83 12.41 -15.64
C GLY A 61 -1.94 11.92 -14.71
N SER A 62 -3.20 11.96 -15.16
CA SER A 62 -4.35 11.43 -14.43
C SER A 62 -4.17 9.94 -14.15
N LEU A 63 -3.76 9.15 -15.15
CA LEU A 63 -3.51 7.71 -15.01
C LEU A 63 -2.41 7.43 -13.97
N LEU A 64 -1.31 8.20 -14.00
CA LEU A 64 -0.22 8.09 -13.02
C LEU A 64 -0.71 8.44 -11.61
N THR A 65 -1.48 9.52 -11.46
CA THR A 65 -2.02 9.90 -10.14
C THR A 65 -2.97 8.84 -9.59
N LEU A 66 -3.80 8.24 -10.45
CA LEU A 66 -4.70 7.16 -10.07
C LEU A 66 -3.93 5.91 -9.64
N ALA A 67 -2.88 5.54 -10.39
CA ALA A 67 -1.98 4.45 -10.04
C ALA A 67 -1.28 4.70 -8.69
N TYR A 68 -0.82 5.92 -8.43
CA TYR A 68 -0.22 6.30 -7.15
C TYR A 68 -1.21 6.16 -5.98
N LEU A 69 -2.45 6.66 -6.16
CA LEU A 69 -3.51 6.52 -5.15
C LEU A 69 -3.87 5.05 -4.90
N ALA A 70 -3.93 4.23 -5.96
CA ALA A 70 -4.21 2.80 -5.85
C ALA A 70 -3.07 2.05 -5.12
N ALA A 71 -1.81 2.39 -5.41
CA ALA A 71 -0.65 1.82 -4.71
C ALA A 71 -0.67 2.15 -3.20
N ASP A 72 -1.06 3.38 -2.83
CA ASP A 72 -1.26 3.78 -1.43
C ASP A 72 -2.31 2.90 -0.73
N LYS A 73 -3.40 2.56 -1.42
CA LYS A 73 -4.45 1.66 -0.89
C LYS A 73 -3.95 0.25 -0.68
N ILE A 74 -3.20 -0.29 -1.63
CA ILE A 74 -2.64 -1.64 -1.55
C ILE A 74 -1.61 -1.73 -0.42
N LYS A 75 -0.74 -0.71 -0.27
CA LYS A 75 0.22 -0.63 0.84
C LYS A 75 -0.49 -0.58 2.20
N ALA A 76 -1.54 0.23 2.33
CA ALA A 76 -2.33 0.30 3.56
C ALA A 76 -3.04 -1.03 3.87
N ALA A 77 -3.60 -1.70 2.86
CA ALA A 77 -4.25 -3.01 3.02
C ALA A 77 -3.26 -4.12 3.40
N LYS A 78 -2.04 -4.10 2.84
CA LYS A 78 -0.97 -5.04 3.24
C LYS A 78 -0.58 -4.89 4.71
N LYS A 79 -0.39 -3.66 5.20
CA LYS A 79 -0.08 -3.40 6.61
C LYS A 79 -1.19 -3.90 7.55
N LEU A 80 -2.45 -3.73 7.16
CA LEU A 80 -3.61 -4.25 7.91
C LEU A 80 -3.62 -5.78 7.97
N ARG A 81 -3.34 -6.46 6.85
CA ARG A 81 -3.23 -7.92 6.82
C ARG A 81 -2.08 -8.42 7.70
N GLU A 82 -0.91 -7.80 7.60
CA GLU A 82 0.26 -8.19 8.39
C GLU A 82 0.01 -8.02 9.90
N CYS A 83 -0.60 -6.91 10.31
CA CYS A 83 -0.95 -6.67 11.71
C CYS A 83 -1.99 -7.69 12.23
N ARG A 84 -2.98 -8.06 11.40
CA ARG A 84 -3.98 -9.08 11.74
C ARG A 84 -3.38 -10.48 11.87
N THR A 85 -2.46 -10.86 10.97
CA THR A 85 -1.76 -12.15 11.07
C THR A 85 -0.90 -12.21 12.33
N ARG A 86 -0.22 -11.11 12.68
CA ARG A 86 0.55 -11.03 13.93
C ARG A 86 -0.37 -11.15 15.15
N MET A 87 -1.48 -10.42 15.20
CA MET A 87 -2.47 -10.54 16.28
C MET A 87 -2.96 -11.98 16.47
N ASN A 88 -3.35 -12.66 15.38
CA ASN A 88 -3.79 -14.05 15.46
C ASN A 88 -2.67 -14.99 15.95
N GLY A 89 -1.42 -14.75 15.57
CA GLY A 89 -0.27 -15.50 16.07
C GLY A 89 -0.07 -15.31 17.57
N LEU A 90 -0.11 -14.05 18.04
CA LEU A 90 -0.02 -13.74 19.48
C LEU A 90 -1.21 -14.32 20.27
N GLU A 91 -2.43 -14.30 19.71
CA GLU A 91 -3.60 -14.94 20.34
C GLU A 91 -3.41 -16.46 20.43
N GLN A 92 -2.82 -17.09 19.43
CA GLN A 92 -2.53 -18.53 19.43
C GLN A 92 -1.42 -18.89 20.43
N GLU A 93 -0.40 -18.04 20.57
CA GLU A 93 0.64 -18.19 21.61
C GLU A 93 0.07 -18.00 23.03
N LEU A 94 -0.80 -17.01 23.26
CA LEU A 94 -1.46 -16.87 24.55
C LEU A 94 -2.39 -18.06 24.85
N ASN A 95 -3.10 -18.55 23.85
CA ASN A 95 -4.00 -19.69 24.03
C ASN A 95 -3.22 -20.99 24.25
N SER A 96 -2.06 -21.17 23.61
CA SER A 96 -1.18 -22.31 23.87
C SER A 96 -0.50 -22.24 25.23
N LEU A 97 -0.05 -21.06 25.67
CA LEU A 97 0.49 -20.85 27.03
C LEU A 97 -0.58 -21.06 28.11
N ARG A 98 -1.84 -20.71 27.83
CA ARG A 98 -2.95 -20.89 28.77
C ARG A 98 -3.47 -22.33 28.82
N THR A 99 -3.24 -23.11 27.76
CA THR A 99 -3.60 -24.53 27.67
C THR A 99 -2.42 -25.44 28.00
N MET A 100 -1.21 -24.89 28.18
CA MET A 100 -0.11 -25.62 28.79
C MET A 100 -0.53 -25.94 30.22
N PRO A 101 -0.58 -27.23 30.61
CA PRO A 101 -0.89 -27.58 31.98
C PRO A 101 0.15 -26.88 32.86
N ILE A 102 -0.30 -26.16 33.89
CA ILE A 102 0.58 -25.74 34.96
C ILE A 102 1.24 -27.03 35.42
N ASN A 103 2.54 -27.16 35.15
CA ASN A 103 3.39 -28.11 35.86
C ASN A 103 3.29 -27.65 37.31
N ASP A 104 2.31 -28.21 38.03
CA ASP A 104 2.41 -28.28 39.47
C ASP A 104 3.68 -29.06 39.72
N GLU A 105 4.69 -28.35 40.20
CA GLU A 105 5.81 -28.95 40.88
C GLU A 105 5.24 -29.79 42.02
N SER A 106 5.02 -31.08 41.75
CA SER A 106 4.91 -32.07 42.79
C SER A 106 6.30 -32.21 43.36
N TYR A 107 6.61 -31.36 44.35
CA TYR A 107 7.53 -31.68 45.43
C TYR A 107 7.02 -32.94 46.13
N SER A 108 7.14 -34.10 45.48
CA SER A 108 6.95 -35.39 46.11
C SER A 108 8.19 -35.69 46.94
N SER A 109 8.18 -35.16 48.15
CA SER A 109 8.64 -35.82 49.39
C SER A 109 9.40 -37.14 49.17
N ASP A 110 10.72 -37.03 49.14
CA ASP A 110 11.67 -38.13 49.12
C ASP A 110 12.02 -38.58 50.56
N GLU A 111 11.01 -38.76 51.43
CA GLU A 111 11.24 -39.03 52.87
C GLU A 111 10.58 -40.29 53.46
N THR A 112 9.92 -41.13 52.66
CA THR A 112 9.27 -42.36 53.20
C THR A 112 9.71 -43.64 52.51
N ALA A 113 11.03 -43.85 52.40
CA ALA A 113 11.60 -45.12 51.95
C ALA A 113 12.77 -45.60 52.82
N LYS A 114 12.78 -45.27 54.13
CA LYS A 114 13.70 -45.86 55.12
C LYS A 114 13.04 -46.04 56.50
N GLU A 115 11.86 -46.67 56.55
CA GLU A 115 11.31 -47.16 57.81
C GLU A 115 10.31 -48.27 57.48
N GLY A 116 10.77 -49.53 57.46
CA GLY A 116 9.88 -50.65 57.14
C GLY A 116 10.53 -52.01 56.89
N GLU A 117 11.86 -52.10 56.86
CA GLU A 117 12.56 -53.37 56.62
C GLU A 117 13.43 -53.83 57.81
N ASP A 118 13.00 -53.56 59.05
CA ASP A 118 13.69 -54.07 60.27
C ASP A 118 12.72 -54.55 61.37
N ALA A 119 11.49 -54.96 61.00
CA ALA A 119 10.51 -55.42 61.99
C ALA A 119 9.61 -56.55 61.49
N ALA A 120 10.16 -57.57 60.83
CA ALA A 120 9.40 -58.80 60.55
C ALA A 120 10.28 -60.01 60.19
N ASN A 121 11.27 -60.38 61.02
CA ASN A 121 11.61 -61.81 61.17
C ASN A 121 12.35 -62.04 62.51
N VAL A 122 11.57 -62.23 63.58
CA VAL A 122 11.95 -63.00 64.77
C VAL A 122 11.48 -64.42 64.57
#